data_AF-A0A371H3E8-F1
#
_entry.id   AF-A0A371H3E8-F1
#
_cell.length_a   1.000
_cell.length_b   1.000
_cell.length_c   1.000
_cell.angle_alpha   90.00
_cell.angle_beta   90.00
_cell.angle_gamma   90.00
#
_symmetry.space_group_name_H-M   'P 1'
#
loop_
_entity.id
_entity.type
_entity.pdbx_description
1 polymer ?
#
loop_
_entity_poly.entity_id
_entity_poly.type
_entity_poly.pdbx_seq_one_letter_code
_entity_poly.pdbx_strand_id
1 'polypeptide(L)'
;CQVRGSEYNNIRSQLNAINRKQSGSLAVRDLSNLVKSEDIITSEHLTTLLAIVSKYSQKDWLSSYETLTNYVVPRSSKKLYEDNEYALYTVTLFSRDADNFRTSAREKGFQIRDFEYSPESHESRKQELEKLMEDQESLRGSLLQWCYTSYGEVFSSWMHFCAVRVFTESILRYGLPPSFLACVLAPSVKAEKKVRSILEGAYWKAEDEGVAIAGLAGDADAHPYVSFTINLV
;
A
#
# COMPACT_ATOMS: atom_id res chain seq x y z
N CYS A 1 -12.42 11.91 6.60
CA CYS A 1 -11.33 11.46 5.72
C CYS A 1 -10.12 10.96 6.49
N GLN A 2 -9.49 11.78 7.33
CA GLN A 2 -8.21 11.41 7.97
C GLN A 2 -8.27 10.15 8.85
N VAL A 3 -9.26 10.04 9.75
CA VAL A 3 -9.41 8.88 10.65
C VAL A 3 -9.66 7.58 9.88
N ARG A 4 -10.67 7.57 9.00
CA ARG A 4 -10.98 6.39 8.15
C ARG A 4 -9.83 6.02 7.20
N GLY A 5 -9.10 7.03 6.70
CA GLY A 5 -7.90 6.81 5.89
C GLY A 5 -6.75 6.19 6.70
N SER A 6 -6.57 6.58 7.96
CA SER A 6 -5.55 5.97 8.83
C SER A 6 -5.85 4.52 9.19
N GLU A 7 -7.13 4.17 9.42
CA GLU A 7 -7.55 2.79 9.70
C GLU A 7 -7.28 1.87 8.49
N TYR A 8 -7.68 2.30 7.29
CA TYR A 8 -7.39 1.57 6.06
C TYR A 8 -5.88 1.40 5.83
N ASN A 9 -5.09 2.44 6.07
CA ASN A 9 -3.64 2.39 5.92
C ASN A 9 -2.98 1.42 6.92
N ASN A 10 -3.52 1.30 8.13
CA ASN A 10 -3.02 0.35 9.13
C ASN A 10 -3.20 -1.09 8.66
N ILE A 11 -4.42 -1.48 8.25
CA ILE A 11 -4.70 -2.85 7.76
C ILE A 11 -3.90 -3.15 6.49
N ARG A 12 -3.80 -2.19 5.56
CA ARG A 12 -2.95 -2.33 4.38
C ARG A 12 -1.48 -2.55 4.74
N SER A 13 -0.98 -1.85 5.76
CA SER A 13 0.40 -2.03 6.25
C SER A 13 0.62 -3.42 6.85
N GLN A 14 -0.34 -3.90 7.65
CA GLN A 14 -0.31 -5.24 8.25
C GLN A 14 -0.30 -6.33 7.18
N LEU A 15 -1.19 -6.26 6.18
CA LEU A 15 -1.22 -7.20 5.06
C LEU A 15 0.07 -7.18 4.24
N ASN A 16 0.65 -6.00 4.00
CA ASN A 16 1.94 -5.89 3.31
C ASN A 16 3.07 -6.53 4.12
N ALA A 17 3.07 -6.40 5.45
CA ALA A 17 4.05 -7.05 6.30
C ALA A 17 3.92 -8.58 6.24
N ILE A 18 2.70 -9.12 6.24
CA ILE A 18 2.45 -10.56 6.10
C ILE A 18 2.88 -11.05 4.71
N ASN A 19 2.50 -10.35 3.64
CA ASN A 19 2.89 -10.69 2.27
C ASN A 19 4.41 -10.69 2.08
N ARG A 20 5.14 -9.74 2.68
CA ARG A 20 6.61 -9.71 2.65
C ARG A 20 7.23 -10.94 3.34
N LYS A 21 6.68 -11.35 4.49
CA LYS A 21 7.11 -12.59 5.17
C LYS A 21 6.85 -13.83 4.32
N GLN A 22 5.82 -13.80 3.47
CA GLN A 22 5.45 -14.89 2.57
C GLN A 22 6.14 -14.84 1.21
N SER A 23 6.79 -13.76 0.78
CA SER A 23 7.40 -13.68 -0.57
C SER A 23 8.94 -13.70 -0.59
N GLY A 24 9.60 -13.85 0.56
CA GLY A 24 11.06 -13.90 0.65
C GLY A 24 11.69 -15.17 0.05
N SER A 25 13.02 -15.20 -0.02
CA SER A 25 13.80 -16.41 -0.30
C SER A 25 13.51 -17.51 0.75
N LEU A 26 13.58 -18.79 0.36
CA LEU A 26 13.40 -19.94 1.26
C LEU A 26 14.18 -19.83 2.58
N ALA A 27 15.36 -19.20 2.58
CA ALA A 27 16.19 -18.97 3.77
C ALA A 27 15.49 -18.14 4.88
N VAL A 28 14.61 -17.21 4.49
CA VAL A 28 13.99 -16.22 5.39
C VAL A 28 12.46 -16.34 5.42
N ARG A 29 11.83 -16.84 4.35
CA ARG A 29 10.38 -16.97 4.17
C ARG A 29 9.71 -17.86 5.21
N ASP A 30 8.45 -17.59 5.51
CA ASP A 30 7.60 -18.50 6.27
C ASP A 30 7.34 -19.80 5.49
N LEU A 31 7.70 -20.95 6.09
CA LEU A 31 7.57 -22.28 5.49
C LEU A 31 6.18 -22.90 5.73
N SER A 32 5.34 -22.25 6.54
CA SER A 32 4.01 -22.73 6.91
C SER A 32 3.13 -23.05 5.69
N ASN A 33 3.24 -22.28 4.61
CA ASN A 33 2.43 -22.52 3.40
C ASN A 33 3.03 -23.58 2.45
N LEU A 34 4.27 -24.04 2.70
CA LEU A 34 5.00 -24.96 1.84
C LEU A 34 5.04 -26.38 2.38
N VAL A 35 4.79 -26.57 3.68
CA VAL A 35 4.84 -27.86 4.34
C VAL A 35 3.42 -28.34 4.67
N LYS A 36 3.11 -29.58 4.28
CA LYS A 36 1.82 -30.21 4.58
C LYS A 36 1.92 -31.05 5.85
N SER A 37 0.78 -31.32 6.51
CA SER A 37 0.70 -32.23 7.66
C SER A 37 1.32 -33.60 7.36
N GLU A 38 1.17 -34.09 6.12
CA GLU A 38 1.67 -35.40 5.67
C GLU A 38 3.20 -35.47 5.60
N ASP A 39 3.86 -34.33 5.46
CA ASP A 39 5.32 -34.24 5.29
C ASP A 39 6.05 -34.14 6.63
N ILE A 40 5.34 -34.02 7.75
CA ILE A 40 5.92 -33.87 9.08
C ILE A 40 5.52 -35.04 9.97
N ILE A 41 6.53 -35.74 10.46
CA ILE A 41 6.41 -36.78 11.46
C ILE A 41 6.99 -36.22 12.76
N THR A 42 6.12 -35.94 13.72
CA THR A 42 6.50 -35.60 15.10
C THR A 42 5.97 -36.70 16.00
N SER A 43 6.87 -37.48 16.60
CA SER A 43 6.55 -38.48 17.61
C SER A 43 7.47 -38.32 18.81
N GLU A 44 7.25 -39.10 19.88
CA GLU A 44 8.09 -39.06 21.08
C GLU A 44 9.59 -39.26 20.80
N HIS A 45 9.92 -40.02 19.75
CA HIS A 45 11.30 -40.40 19.45
C HIS A 45 11.80 -39.93 18.09
N LEU A 46 10.91 -39.52 17.19
CA LEU A 46 11.25 -39.05 15.85
C LEU A 46 10.81 -37.61 15.66
N THR A 47 11.69 -36.82 15.06
CA THR A 47 11.41 -35.45 14.65
C THR A 47 11.75 -35.27 13.19
N THR A 48 11.02 -34.37 12.53
CA THR A 48 11.27 -34.01 11.13
C THR A 48 11.85 -32.61 11.09
N LEU A 49 13.05 -32.48 10.52
CA LEU A 49 13.71 -31.19 10.30
C LEU A 49 13.57 -30.77 8.84
N LEU A 50 13.59 -29.45 8.62
CA LEU A 50 13.55 -28.86 7.30
C LEU A 50 14.96 -28.39 6.91
N ALA A 51 15.49 -28.93 5.82
CA ALA A 51 16.79 -28.58 5.28
C ALA A 51 16.64 -27.68 4.05
N ILE A 52 17.31 -26.53 4.08
CA ILE A 52 17.45 -25.60 2.97
C ILE A 52 18.80 -25.89 2.32
N VAL A 53 18.74 -26.36 1.08
CA VAL A 53 19.89 -26.84 0.32
C VAL A 53 20.04 -26.01 -0.94
N SER A 54 21.22 -25.49 -1.23
CA SER A 54 21.47 -24.79 -2.50
C SER A 54 21.20 -25.72 -3.69
N LYS A 55 20.68 -25.18 -4.80
CA LYS A 55 20.40 -25.94 -6.03
C LYS A 55 21.61 -26.74 -6.53
N TYR A 56 22.81 -26.19 -6.37
CA TYR A 56 24.05 -26.86 -6.77
C TYR A 56 24.43 -28.04 -5.87
N SER A 57 24.00 -28.02 -4.60
CA SER A 57 24.34 -29.01 -3.58
C SER A 57 23.24 -30.05 -3.36
N GLN A 58 22.16 -30.08 -4.15
CA GLN A 58 21.08 -31.06 -4.00
C GLN A 58 21.57 -32.51 -4.14
N LYS A 59 22.50 -32.76 -5.07
CA LYS A 59 23.10 -34.10 -5.25
C LYS A 59 23.92 -34.51 -4.03
N ASP A 60 24.72 -33.57 -3.51
CA ASP A 60 25.57 -33.79 -2.33
C ASP A 60 24.72 -34.05 -1.08
N TRP A 61 23.63 -33.30 -0.91
CA TRP A 61 22.64 -33.53 0.13
C TRP A 61 22.09 -34.95 0.07
N LEU A 62 21.53 -35.37 -1.07
CA LEU A 62 20.94 -36.70 -1.24
C LEU A 62 21.94 -37.84 -1.02
N SER A 63 23.23 -37.63 -1.36
CA SER A 63 24.26 -38.65 -1.14
C SER A 63 24.79 -38.70 0.29
N SER A 64 24.62 -37.64 1.09
CA SER A 64 25.36 -37.49 2.34
C SER A 64 24.52 -37.29 3.58
N TYR A 65 23.23 -36.95 3.45
CA TYR A 65 22.35 -36.71 4.59
C TYR A 65 22.19 -37.93 5.50
N GLU A 66 22.19 -39.15 4.94
CA GLU A 66 22.06 -40.40 5.70
C GLU A 66 23.28 -40.70 6.57
N THR A 67 24.45 -40.17 6.21
CA THR A 67 25.71 -40.40 6.92
C THR A 67 26.14 -39.21 7.77
N LEU A 68 25.31 -38.16 7.86
CA LEU A 68 25.62 -37.00 8.70
C LEU A 68 25.63 -37.37 10.18
N THR A 69 24.67 -38.20 10.61
CA THR A 69 24.62 -38.76 11.95
C THR A 69 24.07 -40.19 11.95
N ASN A 70 24.28 -40.92 13.04
CA ASN A 70 23.94 -42.35 13.12
C ASN A 70 22.43 -42.63 13.23
N TYR A 71 21.62 -41.64 13.60
CA TYR A 71 20.19 -41.83 13.87
C TYR A 71 19.28 -41.14 12.86
N VAL A 72 19.73 -41.01 11.61
CA VAL A 72 18.91 -40.55 10.48
C VAL A 72 18.12 -41.71 9.89
N VAL A 73 16.86 -41.49 9.54
CA VAL A 73 16.04 -42.50 8.86
C VAL A 73 16.41 -42.49 7.36
N PRO A 74 16.93 -43.59 6.79
CA PRO A 74 17.27 -43.65 5.37
C PRO A 74 16.04 -43.48 4.49
N ARG A 75 16.23 -42.89 3.30
CA ARG A 75 15.16 -42.54 2.35
C ARG A 75 14.03 -41.66 2.94
N SER A 76 14.26 -40.97 4.06
CA SER A 76 13.29 -40.05 4.65
C SER A 76 13.28 -38.67 3.97
N SER A 77 14.32 -38.33 3.21
CA SER A 77 14.42 -36.99 2.62
C SER A 77 13.54 -36.83 1.39
N LYS A 78 12.61 -35.88 1.45
CA LYS A 78 11.67 -35.54 0.36
C LYS A 78 11.79 -34.07 0.01
N LYS A 79 11.86 -33.75 -1.28
CA LYS A 79 11.83 -32.36 -1.77
C LYS A 79 10.39 -31.83 -1.69
N LEU A 80 10.18 -30.74 -0.95
CA LEU A 80 8.87 -30.09 -0.82
C LEU A 80 8.69 -28.95 -1.82
N TYR A 81 9.71 -28.11 -1.96
CA TYR A 81 9.66 -26.91 -2.77
C TYR A 81 11.06 -26.56 -3.30
N GLU A 82 11.13 -25.92 -4.46
CA GLU A 82 12.36 -25.42 -5.06
C GLU A 82 12.13 -24.00 -5.57
N ASP A 83 13.00 -23.07 -5.17
CA ASP A 83 13.05 -21.72 -5.72
C ASP A 83 14.23 -21.57 -6.72
N ASN A 84 14.59 -20.34 -7.08
CA ASN A 84 15.65 -20.10 -8.06
C ASN A 84 17.06 -20.47 -7.53
N GLU A 85 17.27 -20.50 -6.22
CA GLU A 85 18.59 -20.61 -5.58
C GLU A 85 18.69 -21.79 -4.60
N TYR A 86 17.59 -22.15 -3.95
CA TYR A 86 17.50 -23.15 -2.89
C TYR A 86 16.37 -24.15 -3.13
N ALA A 87 16.49 -25.32 -2.52
CA ALA A 87 15.47 -26.35 -2.43
C ALA A 87 15.24 -26.72 -0.97
N LEU A 88 13.97 -26.89 -0.62
CA LEU A 88 13.50 -27.31 0.69
C LEU A 88 13.32 -28.83 0.71
N TYR A 89 14.04 -29.48 1.61
CA TYR A 89 13.95 -30.91 1.86
C TYR A 89 13.45 -31.17 3.29
N THR A 90 12.70 -32.25 3.47
CA THR A 90 12.49 -32.85 4.80
C THR A 90 13.62 -33.81 5.12
N VAL A 91 13.82 -34.08 6.40
CA VAL A 91 14.60 -35.23 6.89
C VAL A 91 14.03 -35.67 8.22
N THR A 92 13.80 -36.97 8.38
CA THR A 92 13.32 -37.54 9.64
C THR A 92 14.46 -38.26 10.34
N LEU A 93 14.62 -37.99 11.62
CA LEU A 93 15.68 -38.55 12.46
C LEU A 93 15.21 -38.66 13.91
N PHE A 94 16.00 -39.33 14.75
CA PHE A 94 15.66 -39.42 16.17
C PHE A 94 15.83 -38.09 16.89
N SER A 95 14.85 -37.70 17.71
CA SER A 95 14.82 -36.42 18.41
C SER A 95 16.08 -36.16 19.27
N ARG A 96 16.68 -37.22 19.84
CA ARG A 96 17.91 -37.13 20.63
C ARG A 96 19.15 -36.69 19.84
N ASP A 97 19.12 -36.81 18.52
CA ASP A 97 20.27 -36.59 17.65
C ASP A 97 20.08 -35.36 16.74
N ALA A 98 18.99 -34.60 16.95
CA ALA A 98 18.66 -33.41 16.17
C ALA A 98 19.72 -32.31 16.26
N ASP A 99 20.27 -32.06 17.44
CA ASP A 99 21.30 -31.02 17.62
C ASP A 99 22.64 -31.41 16.97
N ASN A 100 23.01 -32.69 17.05
CA ASN A 100 24.18 -33.22 16.35
C ASN A 100 24.00 -33.09 14.84
N PHE A 101 22.81 -33.46 14.33
CA PHE A 101 22.50 -33.35 12.91
C PHE A 101 22.53 -31.90 12.42
N ARG A 102 21.98 -30.95 13.17
CA ARG A 102 22.07 -29.51 12.85
C ARG A 102 23.51 -29.05 12.73
N THR A 103 24.38 -29.49 13.65
CA THR A 103 25.80 -29.11 13.68
C THR A 103 26.53 -29.67 12.46
N SER A 104 26.41 -30.98 12.20
CA SER A 104 27.06 -31.64 11.06
C SER A 104 26.52 -31.15 9.71
N ALA A 105 25.22 -30.86 9.62
CA ALA A 105 24.63 -30.28 8.42
C ALA A 105 25.19 -28.88 8.14
N ARG A 106 25.36 -28.05 9.17
CA ARG A 106 25.91 -26.70 9.06
C ARG A 106 27.38 -26.71 8.65
N GLU A 107 28.18 -27.67 9.13
CA GLU A 107 29.57 -27.85 8.72
C GLU A 107 29.71 -28.14 7.21
N LYS A 108 28.73 -28.84 6.62
CA LYS A 108 28.64 -29.07 5.17
C LYS A 108 27.98 -27.92 4.40
N GLY A 109 27.61 -26.84 5.07
CA GLY A 109 26.96 -25.67 4.45
C GLY A 109 25.47 -25.84 4.19
N PHE A 110 24.80 -26.85 4.76
CA PHE A 110 23.35 -26.97 4.73
C PHE A 110 22.71 -26.18 5.87
N GLN A 111 21.64 -25.44 5.57
CA GLN A 111 20.91 -24.68 6.57
C GLN A 111 19.70 -25.48 7.05
N ILE A 112 19.69 -25.85 8.33
CA ILE A 112 18.52 -26.51 8.94
C ILE A 112 17.65 -25.45 9.60
N ARG A 113 16.34 -25.50 9.31
CA ARG A 113 15.32 -24.67 9.93
C ARG A 113 14.51 -25.46 10.93
N ASP A 114 14.35 -24.85 12.10
CA ASP A 114 13.43 -25.31 13.11
C ASP A 114 12.02 -24.95 12.69
N PHE A 115 11.19 -25.97 12.56
CA PHE A 115 9.81 -25.82 12.18
C PHE A 115 8.97 -26.80 12.97
N GLU A 116 8.17 -26.26 13.88
CA GLU A 116 7.22 -27.03 14.65
C GLU A 116 5.86 -26.89 14.00
N TYR A 117 5.35 -27.98 13.44
CA TYR A 117 4.03 -27.97 12.82
C TYR A 117 2.96 -28.10 13.88
N SER A 118 2.27 -27.00 14.13
CA SER A 118 1.03 -27.00 14.90
C SER A 118 -0.15 -26.69 13.95
N PRO A 119 -1.08 -27.64 13.72
CA PRO A 119 -2.22 -27.42 12.84
C PRO A 119 -3.10 -26.27 13.33
N GLU A 120 -3.26 -26.12 14.65
CA GLU A 120 -4.01 -25.02 15.27
C GLU A 120 -3.41 -23.65 14.92
N SER A 121 -2.07 -23.54 14.98
CA SER A 121 -1.36 -22.30 14.66
C SER A 121 -1.46 -21.91 13.18
N HIS A 122 -1.48 -22.90 12.29
CA HIS A 122 -1.60 -22.69 10.84
C HIS A 122 -3.00 -22.24 10.47
N GLU A 123 -4.01 -22.92 10.99
CA GLU A 123 -5.40 -22.60 10.71
C GLU A 123 -5.76 -21.23 11.27
N SER A 124 -5.33 -20.92 12.50
CA SER A 124 -5.49 -19.59 13.10
C SER A 124 -4.86 -18.49 12.25
N ARG A 125 -3.61 -18.67 11.78
CA ARG A 125 -2.92 -17.68 10.93
C ARG A 125 -3.60 -17.51 9.57
N LYS A 126 -4.13 -18.59 8.99
CA LYS A 126 -4.86 -18.54 7.73
C LYS A 126 -6.20 -17.79 7.90
N GLN A 127 -6.94 -18.08 8.96
CA GLN A 127 -8.17 -17.36 9.30
C GLN A 127 -7.91 -15.87 9.56
N GLU A 128 -6.82 -15.54 10.27
CA GLU A 128 -6.41 -14.15 10.50
C GLU A 128 -6.11 -13.43 9.18
N LEU A 129 -5.41 -14.09 8.25
CA LEU A 129 -5.14 -13.53 6.92
C LEU A 129 -6.41 -13.29 6.12
N GLU A 130 -7.31 -14.29 6.06
CA GLU A 130 -8.59 -14.18 5.35
C GLU A 130 -9.43 -13.03 5.95
N LYS A 131 -9.52 -12.96 7.27
CA LYS A 131 -10.21 -11.87 7.97
C LYS A 131 -9.60 -10.50 7.65
N LEU A 132 -8.28 -10.37 7.66
CA LEU A 132 -7.62 -9.10 7.31
C LEU A 132 -7.90 -8.68 5.87
N MET A 133 -7.98 -9.63 4.93
CA MET A 133 -8.33 -9.36 3.54
C MET A 133 -9.78 -8.89 3.39
N GLU A 134 -10.72 -9.54 4.09
CA GLU A 134 -12.12 -9.12 4.14
C GLU A 134 -12.29 -7.73 4.75
N ASP A 135 -11.63 -7.48 5.89
CA ASP A 135 -11.62 -6.18 6.57
C ASP A 135 -11.05 -5.08 5.67
N GLN A 136 -9.99 -5.37 4.91
CA GLN A 136 -9.42 -4.42 3.95
C GLN A 136 -10.44 -4.01 2.88
N GLU A 137 -11.13 -4.98 2.28
CA GLU A 137 -12.08 -4.72 1.20
C GLU A 137 -13.33 -3.98 1.72
N SER A 138 -13.83 -4.40 2.88
CA SER A 138 -14.95 -3.74 3.57
C SER A 138 -14.65 -2.28 3.91
N LEU A 139 -13.47 -2.01 4.51
CA LEU A 139 -13.04 -0.65 4.83
C LEU A 139 -12.80 0.18 3.57
N ARG A 140 -12.25 -0.41 2.51
CA ARG A 140 -12.06 0.27 1.23
C ARG A 140 -13.39 0.74 0.66
N GLY A 141 -14.40 -0.13 0.62
CA GLY A 141 -15.73 0.21 0.14
C GLY A 141 -16.36 1.33 0.98
N SER A 142 -16.29 1.20 2.30
CA SER A 142 -16.84 2.19 3.24
C SER A 142 -16.12 3.55 3.16
N LEU A 143 -14.80 3.55 2.95
CA LEU A 143 -14.01 4.75 2.78
C LEU A 143 -14.34 5.46 1.47
N LEU A 144 -14.44 4.72 0.35
CA LEU A 144 -14.82 5.27 -0.94
C LEU A 144 -16.19 5.94 -0.89
N GLN A 145 -17.18 5.26 -0.34
CA GLN A 145 -18.53 5.81 -0.20
C GLN A 145 -18.53 7.10 0.62
N TRP A 146 -17.80 7.13 1.74
CA TRP A 146 -17.66 8.33 2.56
C TRP A 146 -16.97 9.47 1.80
N CYS A 147 -15.88 9.17 1.08
CA CYS A 147 -15.17 10.17 0.28
C CYS A 147 -16.07 10.78 -0.79
N TYR A 148 -16.90 9.99 -1.49
CA TYR A 148 -17.82 10.52 -2.50
C TYR A 148 -18.87 11.44 -1.89
N THR A 149 -19.52 11.03 -0.79
CA THR A 149 -20.53 11.86 -0.11
C THR A 149 -19.91 13.15 0.41
N SER A 150 -18.78 13.06 1.13
CA SER A 150 -18.14 14.22 1.73
C SER A 150 -17.49 15.15 0.70
N TYR A 151 -17.03 14.64 -0.45
CA TYR A 151 -16.51 15.49 -1.51
C TYR A 151 -17.58 16.45 -2.03
N GLY A 152 -18.80 15.95 -2.27
CA GLY A 152 -19.91 16.78 -2.73
C GLY A 152 -20.24 17.91 -1.74
N GLU A 153 -20.27 17.60 -0.44
CA GLU A 153 -20.52 18.59 0.61
C GLU A 153 -19.41 19.65 0.67
N VAL A 154 -18.15 19.22 0.71
CA VAL A 154 -16.99 20.13 0.78
C VAL A 154 -16.89 20.99 -0.48
N PHE A 155 -17.11 20.41 -1.66
CA PHE A 155 -17.10 21.15 -2.92
C PHE A 155 -18.22 22.18 -2.96
N SER A 156 -19.44 21.80 -2.54
CA SER A 156 -20.57 22.72 -2.45
C SER A 156 -20.25 23.88 -1.49
N SER A 157 -19.77 23.59 -0.28
CA SER A 157 -19.37 24.63 0.68
C SER A 157 -18.29 25.54 0.11
N TRP A 158 -17.29 25.01 -0.59
CA TRP A 158 -16.25 25.80 -1.24
C TRP A 158 -16.81 26.72 -2.33
N MET A 159 -17.74 26.24 -3.17
CA MET A 159 -18.42 27.08 -4.16
C MET A 159 -19.25 28.20 -3.53
N HIS A 160 -19.90 27.95 -2.38
CA HIS A 160 -20.58 29.00 -1.63
C HIS A 160 -19.60 30.08 -1.15
N PHE A 161 -18.42 29.69 -0.63
CA PHE A 161 -17.38 30.66 -0.27
C PHE A 161 -16.90 31.47 -1.47
N CYS A 162 -16.75 30.84 -2.65
CA CYS A 162 -16.39 31.54 -3.88
C CYS A 162 -17.47 32.57 -4.28
N ALA A 163 -18.75 32.19 -4.20
CA ALA A 163 -19.86 33.09 -4.51
C ALA A 163 -19.93 34.29 -3.54
N VAL A 164 -19.76 34.05 -2.24
CA VAL A 164 -19.71 35.12 -1.23
C VAL A 164 -18.52 36.05 -1.50
N ARG A 165 -17.35 35.50 -1.81
CA ARG A 165 -16.15 36.29 -2.13
C ARG A 165 -16.37 37.20 -3.34
N VAL A 166 -16.85 36.63 -4.46
CA VAL A 166 -17.14 37.40 -5.68
C VAL A 166 -18.18 38.49 -5.39
N PHE A 167 -19.22 38.19 -4.62
CA PHE A 167 -20.23 39.16 -4.23
C PHE A 167 -19.63 40.31 -3.39
N THR A 168 -18.83 39.99 -2.37
CA THR A 168 -18.20 41.01 -1.51
C THR A 168 -17.22 41.89 -2.28
N GLU A 169 -16.37 41.31 -3.14
CA GLU A 169 -15.42 42.07 -3.95
C GLU A 169 -16.15 42.94 -5.00
N SER A 170 -17.26 42.45 -5.56
CA SER A 170 -18.08 43.22 -6.51
C SER A 170 -18.75 44.43 -5.84
N ILE A 171 -19.25 44.29 -4.61
CA ILE A 171 -19.78 45.44 -3.86
C ILE A 171 -18.68 46.43 -3.51
N LEU A 172 -17.51 45.95 -3.07
CA LEU A 172 -16.38 46.83 -2.72
C LEU A 172 -15.86 47.60 -3.93
N ARG A 173 -15.88 47.00 -5.12
CA ARG A 173 -15.38 47.62 -6.36
C ARG A 173 -16.42 48.48 -7.08
N TYR A 174 -17.66 48.02 -7.19
CA TYR A 174 -18.69 48.67 -8.00
C TYR A 174 -19.73 49.45 -7.19
N GLY A 175 -19.75 49.31 -5.85
CA GLY A 175 -20.66 50.01 -4.97
C GLY A 175 -22.08 49.45 -4.93
N LEU A 176 -23.01 50.23 -4.36
CA LEU A 176 -24.43 49.89 -4.22
C LEU A 176 -25.29 50.80 -5.10
N PRO A 177 -26.46 50.33 -5.59
CA PRO A 177 -27.02 48.98 -5.42
C PRO A 177 -26.25 47.91 -6.24
N PRO A 178 -26.31 46.62 -5.86
CA PRO A 178 -25.57 45.56 -6.54
C PRO A 178 -26.16 45.30 -7.92
N SER A 179 -25.59 45.95 -8.94
CA SER A 179 -25.96 45.81 -10.34
C SER A 179 -24.80 45.23 -11.14
N PHE A 180 -24.52 43.95 -10.94
CA PHE A 180 -23.46 43.22 -11.64
C PHE A 180 -23.90 41.80 -12.01
N LEU A 181 -23.30 41.27 -13.07
CA LEU A 181 -23.51 39.89 -13.53
C LEU A 181 -22.23 39.08 -13.25
N ALA A 182 -22.35 38.08 -12.37
CA ALA A 182 -21.26 37.13 -12.13
C ALA A 182 -21.35 35.96 -13.12
N CYS A 183 -20.23 35.59 -13.72
CA CYS A 183 -20.14 34.50 -14.70
C CYS A 183 -19.01 33.53 -14.32
N VAL A 184 -19.22 32.24 -14.56
CA VAL A 184 -18.18 31.21 -14.46
C VAL A 184 -17.66 30.90 -15.86
N LEU A 185 -16.34 30.97 -16.04
CA LEU A 185 -15.68 30.67 -17.31
C LEU A 185 -14.76 29.46 -17.15
N ALA A 186 -14.86 28.49 -18.06
CA ALA A 186 -14.00 27.32 -18.12
C ALA A 186 -13.20 27.30 -19.44
N PRO A 187 -12.25 28.24 -19.64
CA PRO A 187 -11.44 28.26 -20.85
C PRO A 187 -10.46 27.09 -20.87
N SER A 188 -10.06 26.64 -22.06
CA SER A 188 -8.95 25.68 -22.19
C SER A 188 -7.63 26.30 -21.71
N VAL A 189 -6.73 25.48 -21.17
CA VAL A 189 -5.42 25.93 -20.62
C VAL A 189 -4.62 26.78 -21.62
N LYS A 190 -4.68 26.45 -22.91
CA LYS A 190 -3.98 27.21 -23.97
C LYS A 190 -4.67 28.54 -24.33
N ALA A 191 -5.98 28.63 -24.10
CA ALA A 191 -6.79 29.79 -24.45
C ALA A 191 -6.91 30.80 -23.30
N GLU A 192 -6.57 30.44 -22.07
CA GLU A 192 -6.74 31.30 -20.88
C GLU A 192 -6.11 32.68 -21.07
N LYS A 193 -4.86 32.75 -21.52
CA LYS A 193 -4.16 34.03 -21.79
C LYS A 193 -4.89 34.90 -22.82
N LYS A 194 -5.43 34.27 -23.86
CA LYS A 194 -6.18 34.96 -24.91
C LYS A 194 -7.51 35.50 -24.37
N VAL A 195 -8.23 34.71 -23.57
CA VAL A 195 -9.49 35.12 -22.93
C VAL A 195 -9.25 36.29 -21.98
N ARG A 196 -8.22 36.22 -21.13
CA ARG A 196 -7.86 37.34 -20.22
C ARG A 196 -7.58 38.63 -20.99
N SER A 197 -6.77 38.55 -22.06
CA SER A 197 -6.45 39.72 -22.90
C SER A 197 -7.69 40.33 -23.57
N ILE A 198 -8.64 39.51 -24.03
CA ILE A 198 -9.89 40.01 -24.62
C ILE A 198 -10.74 40.73 -23.57
N LEU A 199 -10.89 40.13 -22.37
CA LEU A 199 -11.68 40.73 -21.29
C LEU A 199 -11.05 42.03 -20.78
N GLU A 200 -9.72 42.06 -20.61
CA GLU A 200 -8.99 43.28 -20.24
C GLU A 200 -9.22 44.41 -21.25
N GLY A 201 -9.13 44.11 -22.55
CA GLY A 201 -9.39 45.10 -23.60
C GLY A 201 -10.84 45.62 -23.66
N ALA A 202 -11.81 44.81 -23.22
CA ALA A 202 -13.23 45.19 -23.18
C ALA A 202 -13.58 46.06 -21.97
N TYR A 203 -13.04 45.73 -20.79
CA TYR A 203 -13.42 46.39 -19.53
C TYR A 203 -12.51 47.57 -19.16
N TRP A 204 -11.23 47.58 -19.57
CA TRP A 204 -10.34 48.73 -19.33
C TRP A 204 -10.82 50.00 -20.04
N LYS A 205 -11.47 49.85 -21.21
CA LYS A 205 -12.02 50.98 -21.97
C LYS A 205 -13.30 51.58 -21.36
N ALA A 206 -13.94 50.87 -20.42
CA ALA A 206 -15.19 51.32 -19.78
C ALA A 206 -14.94 52.14 -18.50
N GLU A 207 -13.77 52.01 -17.85
CA GLU A 207 -13.43 52.76 -16.63
C GLU A 207 -12.95 54.21 -16.89
N ASP A 208 -12.70 54.61 -18.15
CA ASP A 208 -12.24 55.97 -18.50
C ASP A 208 -13.34 57.05 -18.34
N GLU A 209 -14.58 56.66 -18.03
CA GLU A 209 -15.69 57.59 -17.69
C GLU A 209 -16.13 57.53 -16.21
N GLY A 210 -15.47 56.79 -15.31
CA GLY A 210 -15.97 56.65 -13.93
C GLY A 210 -14.96 56.16 -12.89
N VAL A 211 -14.48 57.12 -12.08
CA VAL A 211 -13.87 56.95 -10.74
C VAL A 211 -12.66 56.01 -10.67
N ALA A 212 -11.48 56.59 -10.90
CA ALA A 212 -10.20 55.99 -10.55
C ALA A 212 -10.08 55.82 -9.02
N ILE A 213 -10.28 54.60 -8.52
CA ILE A 213 -9.68 54.15 -7.26
C ILE A 213 -8.41 53.37 -7.61
N ALA A 214 -7.44 54.10 -8.16
CA ALA A 214 -6.08 53.63 -8.34
C ALA A 214 -5.36 53.74 -6.98
N GLY A 215 -5.37 52.66 -6.21
CA GLY A 215 -4.50 52.55 -5.05
C GLY A 215 -5.14 51.78 -3.91
N LEU A 216 -4.94 50.45 -3.89
CA LEU A 216 -4.83 49.58 -2.70
C LEU A 216 -4.77 48.09 -3.12
N ALA A 217 -3.83 47.69 -3.98
CA ALA A 217 -3.32 46.31 -4.04
C ALA A 217 -2.18 46.23 -5.06
N GLY A 218 -0.94 46.18 -4.57
CA GLY A 218 0.21 45.81 -5.39
C GLY A 218 0.29 44.30 -5.49
N ASP A 219 -0.48 43.69 -6.40
CA ASP A 219 -0.34 42.28 -6.74
C ASP A 219 -0.52 42.05 -8.24
N ALA A 220 0.20 41.07 -8.79
CA ALA A 220 0.40 40.86 -10.23
C ALA A 220 -0.86 40.40 -11.01
N ASP A 221 -2.01 40.32 -10.36
CA ASP A 221 -3.30 39.84 -10.88
C ASP A 221 -4.40 40.93 -10.87
N ALA A 222 -4.02 42.20 -11.05
CA ALA A 222 -4.99 43.30 -11.12
C ALA A 222 -5.71 43.35 -12.48
N HIS A 223 -6.86 42.68 -12.58
CA HIS A 223 -7.76 42.79 -13.73
C HIS A 223 -8.74 43.98 -13.59
N PRO A 224 -9.26 44.57 -14.69
CA PRO A 224 -10.29 45.63 -14.66
C PRO A 224 -11.66 45.15 -14.18
N TYR A 225 -11.80 43.86 -13.85
CA TYR A 225 -13.01 43.24 -13.33
C TYR A 225 -12.68 42.37 -12.12
N VAL A 226 -13.69 42.11 -11.28
CA VAL A 226 -13.56 41.14 -10.19
C VAL A 226 -13.34 39.75 -10.80
N SER A 227 -12.21 39.13 -10.49
CA SER A 227 -11.79 37.85 -11.05
C SER A 227 -11.22 36.96 -9.95
N PHE A 228 -11.65 35.71 -9.94
CA PHE A 228 -11.12 34.67 -9.06
C PHE A 228 -10.92 33.38 -9.84
N THR A 229 -9.71 32.81 -9.79
CA THR A 229 -9.38 31.55 -10.47
C THR A 229 -9.69 30.37 -9.55
N ILE A 230 -10.58 29.48 -10.01
CA ILE A 230 -10.91 28.23 -9.32
C ILE A 230 -10.04 27.12 -9.93
N ASN A 231 -9.05 26.65 -9.17
CA ASN A 231 -8.22 25.51 -9.59
C ASN A 231 -8.91 24.20 -9.20
N LEU A 232 -9.46 23.51 -10.20
CA LEU A 232 -9.95 22.14 -10.05
C LEU A 232 -8.76 21.19 -10.26
N VAL A 233 -8.42 20.41 -9.23
CA VAL A 233 -7.37 19.36 -9.27
C VAL A 233 -7.94 18.07 -9.82
#